data_AF-A0A812XP02-F1
#
_entry.id   AF-A0A812XP02-F1
#
_cell.length_a   1.000
_cell.length_b   1.000
_cell.length_c   1.000
_cell.angle_alpha   90.00
_cell.angle_beta   90.00
_cell.angle_gamma   90.00
#
_symmetry.space_group_name_H-M   'P 1'
#
loop_
_entity.id
_entity.type
_entity.pdbx_description
1 polymer ?
#
loop_
_entity_poly.entity_id
_entity_poly.type
_entity_poly.pdbx_seq_one_letter_code
_entity_poly.pdbx_strand_id
1 'polypeptide(L)'
;TDVITRLTDEKALIEEQLQQEKLQREELCRQLQALEAKQRAADRAFEEKKEIEEKLRIEKQKEHELQHTAEKERLRKEQADLQKETLLAKESAADLQKRLSVLEQQEQQQRAEARKEQELRCRLEEERKLQQDREADLVSQLDALKGIQESFALDEEQLAAKREEQHRQREAELAKLGMHCAGMDLDDVPKAPKLVNLHPDPALKAWPGWPIAIPLVVHDAFFDNLILLIMAKMLTALLAFLMAGAQARLGETSERPRNTSRPSPEDLLPGGAARREEYWSNSTLRFNVNPSLSKLHDVTRRLGYDHLATTTRYGDTCCASCGSIDTAKLVAGTGFYAVASAEAMQAHGIGDGHYCTKDASGSSGMGCLSCARGKFLWYHPFDYPLWAQKGSSIFRKELKIVVADTCPHKGNEAWCPGRQGSSNQFGVRHHFDFASPPGKYDNYYFAWKKMECPDYIKRRYASLSRC
;
A
#
# COMPACT_ATOMS: atom_id res chain seq x y z
N THR A 1 101.19 124.83 15.16
CA THR A 1 100.03 125.14 14.31
C THR A 1 99.61 124.01 13.38
N ASP A 2 100.27 122.83 13.42
CA ASP A 2 100.14 121.77 12.40
C ASP A 2 99.34 120.51 12.86
N VAL A 3 98.96 120.45 14.14
CA VAL A 3 98.24 119.29 14.73
C VAL A 3 96.72 119.49 14.70
N ILE A 4 96.25 120.74 14.78
CA ILE A 4 94.82 121.07 14.83
C ILE A 4 94.16 120.86 13.46
N THR A 5 94.83 121.21 12.36
CA THR A 5 94.37 120.93 10.99
C THR A 5 94.27 119.43 10.72
N ARG A 6 95.29 118.65 11.07
CA ARG A 6 95.27 117.18 10.96
C ARG A 6 94.11 116.53 11.71
N LEU A 7 93.85 116.94 12.95
CA LEU A 7 92.73 116.41 13.73
C LEU A 7 91.36 116.84 13.18
N THR A 8 91.29 117.99 12.50
CA THR A 8 90.05 118.46 11.87
C THR A 8 89.76 117.70 10.57
N ASP A 9 90.80 117.41 9.78
CA ASP A 9 90.69 116.59 8.57
C ASP A 9 90.40 115.12 8.91
N GLU A 10 91.02 114.56 9.95
CA GLU A 10 90.71 113.23 10.47
C GLU A 10 89.27 113.15 11.02
N LYS A 11 88.79 114.19 11.71
CA LYS A 11 87.41 114.27 12.18
C LYS A 11 86.42 114.29 11.01
N ALA A 12 86.68 115.09 9.98
CA ALA A 12 85.85 115.15 8.79
C ALA A 12 85.81 113.81 8.04
N LEU A 13 86.96 113.12 7.92
CA LEU A 13 87.05 111.79 7.33
C LEU A 13 86.27 110.74 8.14
N ILE A 14 86.34 110.78 9.48
CA ILE A 14 85.58 109.89 10.35
C ILE A 14 84.07 110.18 10.27
N GLU A 15 83.67 111.44 10.19
CA GLU A 15 82.26 111.83 10.01
C GLU A 15 81.70 111.38 8.65
N GLU A 16 82.51 111.48 7.59
CA GLU A 16 82.16 110.97 6.25
C GLU A 16 82.06 109.45 6.24
N GLN A 17 83.02 108.74 6.84
CA GLN A 17 82.97 107.28 7.01
C GLN A 17 81.74 106.85 7.81
N LEU A 18 81.42 107.55 8.90
CA LEU A 18 80.24 107.26 9.71
C LEU A 18 78.93 107.50 8.95
N GLN A 19 78.85 108.53 8.11
CA GLN A 19 77.70 108.75 7.23
C GLN A 19 77.58 107.66 6.16
N GLN A 20 78.70 107.25 5.57
CA GLN A 20 78.73 106.19 4.57
C GLN A 20 78.32 104.83 5.16
N GLU A 21 78.81 104.51 6.37
CA GLU A 21 78.40 103.31 7.12
C GLU A 21 76.92 103.37 7.51
N LYS A 22 76.39 104.53 7.90
CA LYS A 22 74.95 104.70 8.18
C LYS A 22 74.11 104.42 6.93
N LEU A 23 74.48 104.97 5.78
CA LEU A 23 73.79 104.72 4.52
C LEU A 23 73.88 103.24 4.10
N GLN A 24 75.04 102.61 4.25
CA GLN A 24 75.20 101.16 4.01
C GLN A 24 74.35 100.32 4.96
N ARG A 25 74.23 100.72 6.23
CA ARG A 25 73.43 100.01 7.22
C ARG A 25 71.93 100.15 6.98
N GLU A 26 71.48 101.34 6.56
CA GLU A 26 70.09 101.57 6.13
C GLU A 26 69.74 100.77 4.88
N GLU A 27 70.64 100.73 3.89
CA GLU A 27 70.46 99.93 2.68
C GLU A 27 70.43 98.42 2.99
N LEU A 28 71.34 97.93 3.85
CA LEU A 28 71.32 96.55 4.32
C LEU A 28 70.01 96.21 5.06
N CYS A 29 69.49 97.16 5.86
CA CYS A 29 68.22 96.99 6.56
C CYS A 29 67.04 96.89 5.58
N ARG A 30 67.01 97.71 4.52
CA ARG A 30 65.99 97.59 3.45
C ARG A 30 66.08 96.27 2.70
N GLN A 31 67.29 95.80 2.40
CA GLN A 31 67.50 94.51 1.73
C GLN A 31 67.05 93.34 2.61
N LEU A 32 67.34 93.38 3.91
CA LEU A 32 66.85 92.39 4.89
C LEU A 32 65.32 92.41 4.99
N GLN A 33 64.70 93.58 5.08
CA GLN A 33 63.22 93.70 5.09
C GLN A 33 62.59 93.16 3.80
N ALA A 34 63.22 93.42 2.64
CA ALA A 34 62.76 92.88 1.36
C ALA A 34 62.90 91.35 1.27
N LEU A 35 63.99 90.79 1.83
CA LEU A 35 64.19 89.35 1.94
C LEU A 35 63.18 88.70 2.89
N GLU A 36 62.93 89.30 4.06
CA GLU A 36 61.92 88.84 5.00
C GLU A 36 60.51 88.87 4.38
N ALA A 37 60.19 89.93 3.64
CA ALA A 37 58.92 90.03 2.93
C ALA A 37 58.77 88.95 1.85
N LYS A 38 59.85 88.65 1.10
CA LYS A 38 59.89 87.55 0.13
C LYS A 38 59.75 86.18 0.81
N GLN A 39 60.42 85.95 1.93
CA GLN A 39 60.31 84.72 2.70
C GLN A 39 58.87 84.51 3.18
N ARG A 40 58.24 85.53 3.78
CA ARG A 40 56.82 85.47 4.20
C ARG A 40 55.87 85.26 3.03
N ALA A 41 56.17 85.78 1.85
CA ALA A 41 55.38 85.52 0.65
C ALA A 41 55.54 84.06 0.16
N ALA A 42 56.76 83.52 0.20
CA ALA A 42 57.02 82.13 -0.13
C ALA A 42 56.36 81.15 0.86
N ASP A 43 56.41 81.45 2.16
CA ASP A 43 55.77 80.64 3.20
C ASP A 43 54.24 80.62 3.04
N ARG A 44 53.62 81.76 2.71
CA ARG A 44 52.18 81.82 2.40
C ARG A 44 51.82 81.03 1.15
N ALA A 45 52.59 81.15 0.07
CA ALA A 45 52.38 80.39 -1.15
C ALA A 45 52.54 78.87 -0.93
N PHE A 46 53.45 78.48 -0.02
CA PHE A 46 53.63 77.08 0.36
C PHE A 46 52.44 76.53 1.15
N GLU A 47 51.90 77.29 2.11
CA GLU A 47 50.69 76.88 2.84
C GLU A 47 49.46 76.84 1.93
N GLU A 48 49.27 77.81 1.03
CA GLU A 48 48.18 77.77 0.04
C GLU A 48 48.28 76.54 -0.86
N LYS A 49 49.49 76.19 -1.32
CA LYS A 49 49.71 74.97 -2.11
C LYS A 49 49.33 73.72 -1.31
N LYS A 50 49.71 73.66 -0.04
CA LYS A 50 49.41 72.54 0.85
C LYS A 50 47.90 72.38 1.08
N GLU A 51 47.18 73.49 1.27
CA GLU A 51 45.71 73.47 1.37
C GLU A 51 45.04 72.99 0.07
N ILE A 52 45.53 73.42 -1.09
CA ILE A 52 45.02 72.97 -2.40
C ILE A 52 45.27 71.48 -2.59
N GLU A 53 46.45 70.99 -2.24
CA GLU A 53 46.80 69.57 -2.34
C GLU A 53 45.93 68.71 -1.42
N GLU A 54 45.66 69.18 -0.20
CA GLU A 54 44.75 68.50 0.73
C GLU A 54 43.31 68.48 0.22
N LYS A 55 42.79 69.60 -0.30
CA LYS A 55 41.45 69.67 -0.92
C LYS A 55 41.33 68.70 -2.09
N LEU A 56 42.33 68.66 -2.97
CA LEU A 56 42.36 67.75 -4.11
C LEU A 56 42.39 66.28 -3.66
N ARG A 57 43.10 65.96 -2.57
CA ARG A 57 43.13 64.61 -2.00
C ARG A 57 41.75 64.20 -1.47
N ILE A 58 41.07 65.09 -0.75
CA ILE A 58 39.71 64.86 -0.23
C ILE A 58 38.71 64.68 -1.38
N GLU A 59 38.79 65.48 -2.44
CA GLU A 59 37.90 65.39 -3.58
C GLU A 59 38.09 64.07 -4.35
N LYS A 60 39.33 63.66 -4.61
CA LYS A 60 39.64 62.35 -5.21
C LYS A 60 39.12 61.18 -4.35
N GLN A 61 39.22 61.31 -3.03
CA GLN A 61 38.69 60.28 -2.12
C GLN A 61 37.16 60.20 -2.22
N LYS A 62 36.46 61.34 -2.24
CA LYS A 62 35.00 61.38 -2.42
C LYS A 62 34.56 60.80 -3.76
N GLU A 63 35.30 61.09 -4.84
CA GLU A 63 35.03 60.53 -6.16
C GLU A 63 35.17 59.01 -6.15
N HIS A 64 36.24 58.50 -5.54
CA HIS A 64 36.45 57.05 -5.39
C HIS A 64 35.35 56.38 -4.55
N GLU A 65 34.91 57.02 -3.46
CA GLU A 65 33.80 56.53 -2.62
C GLU A 65 32.46 56.51 -3.38
N LEU A 66 32.19 57.53 -4.21
CA LEU A 66 31.03 57.58 -5.09
C LEU A 66 31.06 56.48 -6.14
N GLN A 67 32.20 56.27 -6.81
CA GLN A 67 32.38 55.19 -7.80
C GLN A 67 32.17 53.82 -7.16
N HIS A 68 32.77 53.57 -6.00
CA HIS A 68 32.60 52.31 -5.27
C HIS A 68 31.16 52.08 -4.83
N THR A 69 30.44 53.13 -4.42
CA THR A 69 29.03 53.04 -4.05
C THR A 69 28.15 52.72 -5.26
N ALA A 70 28.37 53.39 -6.39
CA ALA A 70 27.65 53.14 -7.64
C ALA A 70 27.90 51.71 -8.17
N GLU A 71 29.13 51.20 -8.09
CA GLU A 71 29.46 49.83 -8.47
C GLU A 71 28.76 48.81 -7.56
N LYS A 72 28.74 49.06 -6.25
CA LYS A 72 28.04 48.20 -5.28
C LYS A 72 26.53 48.15 -5.53
N GLU A 73 25.91 49.27 -5.93
CA GLU A 73 24.50 49.29 -6.31
C GLU A 73 24.25 48.54 -7.62
N ARG A 74 25.13 48.68 -8.61
CA ARG A 74 25.05 47.92 -9.87
C ARG A 74 25.09 46.41 -9.61
N LEU A 75 26.05 45.95 -8.80
CA LEU A 75 26.18 44.54 -8.43
C LEU A 75 24.97 44.02 -7.64
N ARG A 76 24.39 44.83 -6.75
CA ARG A 76 23.15 44.47 -6.03
C ARG A 76 21.97 44.29 -6.98
N LYS A 77 21.84 45.16 -7.98
CA LYS A 77 20.79 45.06 -8.99
C LYS A 77 20.96 43.81 -9.84
N GLU A 78 22.18 43.54 -10.30
CA GLU A 78 22.50 42.33 -11.07
C GLU A 78 22.23 41.05 -10.28
N GLN A 79 22.58 41.02 -8.99
CA GLN A 79 22.25 39.89 -8.10
C GLN A 79 20.74 39.72 -7.92
N ALA A 80 19.97 40.81 -7.82
CA ALA A 80 18.52 40.74 -7.71
C ALA A 80 17.87 40.20 -8.99
N ASP A 81 18.34 40.64 -10.16
CA ASP A 81 17.87 40.16 -11.46
C ASP A 81 18.18 38.66 -11.64
N LEU A 82 19.39 38.22 -11.28
CA LEU A 82 19.78 36.81 -11.34
C LEU A 82 18.98 35.92 -10.38
N GLN A 83 18.65 36.43 -9.18
CA GLN A 83 17.77 35.74 -8.24
C GLN A 83 16.35 35.59 -8.79
N LYS A 84 15.83 36.62 -9.46
CA LYS A 84 14.51 36.59 -10.10
C LYS A 84 14.47 35.57 -11.24
N GLU A 85 15.48 35.53 -12.10
CA GLU A 85 15.59 34.51 -13.16
C GLU A 85 15.68 33.10 -12.58
N THR A 86 16.47 32.92 -11.52
CA THR A 86 16.59 31.62 -10.84
C THR A 86 15.24 31.16 -10.26
N LEU A 87 14.44 32.09 -9.71
CA LEU A 87 13.13 31.78 -9.16
C LEU A 87 12.14 31.37 -10.26
N LEU A 88 12.12 32.10 -11.39
CA LEU A 88 11.31 31.75 -12.57
C LEU A 88 11.70 30.38 -13.15
N ALA A 89 13.00 30.07 -13.21
CA ALA A 89 13.48 28.77 -13.67
C ALA A 89 13.04 27.63 -12.72
N LYS A 90 13.05 27.86 -11.41
CA LYS A 90 12.55 26.89 -10.43
C LYS A 90 11.04 26.66 -10.55
N GLU A 91 10.26 27.71 -10.76
CA GLU A 91 8.81 27.60 -10.99
C GLU A 91 8.51 26.82 -12.27
N SER A 92 9.23 27.11 -13.36
CA SER A 92 9.09 26.37 -14.62
C SER A 92 9.50 24.90 -14.48
N ALA A 93 10.57 24.60 -13.74
CA ALA A 93 11.00 23.23 -13.49
C ALA A 93 9.97 22.46 -12.65
N ALA A 94 9.36 23.11 -11.66
CA ALA A 94 8.31 22.52 -10.84
C ALA A 94 7.04 22.23 -11.67
N ASP A 95 6.64 23.12 -12.59
CA ASP A 95 5.51 22.87 -13.50
C ASP A 95 5.79 21.68 -14.43
N LEU A 96 6.97 21.62 -15.03
CA LEU A 96 7.38 20.48 -15.86
C LEU A 96 7.40 19.17 -15.08
N GLN A 97 7.91 19.18 -13.85
CA GLN A 97 7.91 18.00 -12.99
C GLN A 97 6.48 17.54 -12.66
N LYS A 98 5.56 18.48 -12.43
CA LYS A 98 4.14 18.18 -12.22
C LYS A 98 3.47 17.61 -13.47
N ARG A 99 3.80 18.10 -14.67
CA ARG A 99 3.29 17.52 -15.93
C ARG A 99 3.82 16.11 -16.17
N LEU A 100 5.10 15.87 -15.88
CA LEU A 100 5.70 14.55 -16.01
C LEU A 100 5.04 13.53 -15.07
N SER A 101 4.75 13.90 -13.81
CA SER A 101 4.10 12.97 -12.88
C SER A 101 2.66 12.64 -13.29
N VAL A 102 1.93 13.57 -13.90
CA VAL A 102 0.60 13.31 -14.46
C VAL A 102 0.68 12.34 -15.65
N LEU A 103 1.64 12.52 -16.56
CA LEU A 103 1.84 11.62 -17.70
C LEU A 103 2.23 10.20 -17.25
N GLU A 104 3.11 10.09 -16.24
CA GLU A 104 3.50 8.80 -15.67
C GLU A 104 2.30 8.08 -15.03
N GLN A 105 1.43 8.82 -14.31
CA GLN A 105 0.19 8.26 -13.78
C GLN A 105 -0.77 7.79 -14.88
N GLN A 106 -0.89 8.55 -15.97
CA GLN A 106 -1.71 8.14 -17.12
C GLN A 106 -1.16 6.87 -17.79
N GLU A 107 0.14 6.76 -17.98
CA GLU A 107 0.78 5.57 -18.53
C GLU A 107 0.55 4.34 -17.62
N GLN A 108 0.68 4.51 -16.30
CA GLN A 108 0.41 3.45 -15.34
C GLN A 108 -1.07 3.00 -15.36
N GLN A 109 -2.00 3.95 -15.48
CA GLN A 109 -3.43 3.65 -15.63
C GLN A 109 -3.70 2.85 -16.92
N GLN A 110 -3.15 3.29 -18.06
CA GLN A 110 -3.28 2.58 -19.33
C GLN A 110 -2.70 1.16 -19.26
N ARG A 111 -1.56 0.97 -18.61
CA ARG A 111 -0.97 -0.37 -18.39
C ARG A 111 -1.85 -1.25 -17.50
N ALA A 112 -2.45 -0.68 -16.46
CA ALA A 112 -3.36 -1.42 -15.59
C ALA A 112 -4.66 -1.81 -16.32
N GLU A 113 -5.20 -0.93 -17.16
CA GLU A 113 -6.36 -1.22 -18.00
C GLU A 113 -6.04 -2.31 -19.03
N ALA A 114 -4.89 -2.23 -19.71
CA ALA A 114 -4.45 -3.26 -20.66
C ALA A 114 -4.31 -4.64 -19.99
N ARG A 115 -3.79 -4.70 -18.75
CA ARG A 115 -3.71 -5.95 -17.97
C ARG A 115 -5.09 -6.51 -17.63
N LYS A 116 -6.04 -5.66 -17.22
CA LYS A 116 -7.42 -6.08 -16.94
C LYS A 116 -8.11 -6.58 -18.19
N GLU A 117 -7.90 -5.93 -19.33
CA GLU A 117 -8.43 -6.39 -20.61
C GLU A 117 -7.87 -7.75 -21.01
N GLN A 118 -6.56 -7.96 -20.83
CA GLN A 118 -5.92 -9.24 -21.08
C GLN A 118 -6.46 -10.34 -20.15
N GLU A 119 -6.62 -10.07 -18.85
CA GLU A 119 -7.21 -11.01 -17.89
C GLU A 119 -8.65 -11.38 -18.29
N LEU A 120 -9.45 -10.40 -18.71
CA LEU A 120 -10.82 -10.63 -19.18
C LEU A 120 -10.83 -11.51 -20.44
N ARG A 121 -9.92 -11.28 -21.39
CA ARG A 121 -9.78 -12.12 -22.59
C ARG A 121 -9.44 -13.57 -22.24
N CYS A 122 -8.50 -13.79 -21.31
CA CYS A 122 -8.16 -15.14 -20.85
C CYS A 122 -9.36 -15.84 -20.20
N ARG A 123 -10.12 -15.14 -19.33
CA ARG A 123 -11.33 -15.72 -18.70
C ARG A 123 -12.40 -16.10 -19.72
N LEU A 124 -12.64 -15.24 -20.72
CA LEU A 124 -13.60 -15.53 -21.79
C LEU A 124 -13.17 -16.74 -22.62
N GLU A 125 -11.86 -16.94 -22.84
CA GLU A 125 -11.34 -18.12 -23.53
C GLU A 125 -11.51 -19.41 -22.70
N GLU A 126 -11.26 -19.35 -21.38
CA GLU A 126 -11.50 -20.46 -20.45
C GLU A 126 -12.99 -20.83 -20.37
N GLU A 127 -13.88 -19.85 -20.25
CA GLU A 127 -15.33 -20.08 -20.24
C GLU A 127 -15.81 -20.70 -21.55
N ARG A 128 -15.30 -20.21 -22.69
CA ARG A 128 -15.61 -20.78 -24.00
C ARG A 128 -15.17 -22.24 -24.10
N LYS A 129 -13.98 -22.57 -23.59
CA LYS A 129 -13.48 -23.95 -23.57
C LYS A 129 -14.35 -24.85 -22.68
N LEU A 130 -14.70 -24.38 -21.48
CA LEU A 130 -15.60 -25.10 -20.57
C LEU A 130 -16.98 -25.35 -21.22
N GLN A 131 -17.49 -24.38 -21.98
CA GLN A 131 -18.73 -24.56 -22.72
C GLN A 131 -18.59 -25.63 -23.81
N GLN A 132 -17.50 -25.61 -24.58
CA GLN A 132 -17.23 -26.64 -25.60
C GLN A 132 -17.12 -28.04 -24.98
N ASP A 133 -16.47 -28.18 -23.82
CA ASP A 133 -16.35 -29.46 -23.12
C ASP A 133 -17.74 -29.97 -22.64
N ARG A 134 -18.60 -29.08 -22.15
CA ARG A 134 -19.99 -29.43 -21.78
C ARG A 134 -20.82 -29.85 -22.99
N GLU A 135 -20.69 -29.14 -24.11
CA GLU A 135 -21.38 -29.49 -25.35
C GLU A 135 -20.91 -30.86 -25.87
N ALA A 136 -19.62 -31.16 -25.79
CA ALA A 136 -19.06 -32.46 -26.16
C ALA A 136 -19.57 -33.60 -25.26
N ASP A 137 -19.65 -33.38 -23.95
CA ASP A 137 -20.19 -34.37 -23.00
C ASP A 137 -21.68 -34.63 -23.28
N LEU A 138 -22.48 -33.58 -23.51
CA LEU A 138 -23.90 -33.73 -23.87
C LEU A 138 -24.08 -34.51 -25.18
N VAL A 139 -23.26 -34.24 -26.20
CA VAL A 139 -23.28 -35.01 -27.46
C VAL A 139 -22.95 -36.48 -27.18
N SER A 140 -21.94 -36.77 -26.37
CA SER A 140 -21.58 -38.14 -26.00
C SER A 140 -22.71 -38.86 -25.24
N GLN A 141 -23.43 -38.17 -24.36
CA GLN A 141 -24.57 -38.74 -23.65
C GLN A 141 -25.74 -39.03 -24.59
N LEU A 142 -26.01 -38.14 -25.55
CA LEU A 142 -27.04 -38.35 -26.57
C LEU A 142 -26.71 -39.56 -27.45
N ASP A 143 -25.45 -39.73 -27.85
CA ASP A 143 -25.01 -40.89 -28.62
C ASP A 143 -25.15 -42.20 -27.82
N ALA A 144 -24.85 -42.18 -26.52
CA ALA A 144 -25.04 -43.34 -25.64
C ALA A 144 -26.54 -43.71 -25.49
N LEU A 145 -27.41 -42.72 -25.33
CA LEU A 145 -28.86 -42.93 -25.29
C LEU A 145 -29.40 -43.50 -26.60
N LYS A 146 -28.88 -43.01 -27.73
CA LYS A 146 -29.22 -43.56 -29.05
C LYS A 146 -28.81 -45.03 -29.17
N GLY A 147 -27.63 -45.41 -28.68
CA GLY A 147 -27.19 -46.81 -28.63
C GLY A 147 -28.11 -47.70 -27.79
N ILE A 148 -28.59 -47.20 -26.64
CA ILE A 148 -29.57 -47.90 -25.80
C ILE A 148 -30.90 -48.07 -26.56
N GLN A 149 -31.39 -47.02 -27.22
CA GLN A 149 -32.61 -47.08 -28.02
C GLN A 149 -32.50 -48.11 -29.15
N GLU A 150 -31.37 -48.18 -29.84
CA GLU A 150 -31.09 -49.18 -30.88
C GLU A 150 -31.06 -50.61 -30.29
N SER A 151 -30.49 -50.81 -29.10
CA SER A 151 -30.53 -52.13 -28.43
C SER A 151 -31.94 -52.56 -28.02
N PHE A 152 -32.76 -51.63 -27.54
CA PHE A 152 -34.15 -51.93 -27.18
C PHE A 152 -34.98 -52.32 -28.40
N ALA A 153 -34.76 -51.66 -29.54
CA ALA A 153 -35.42 -52.02 -30.80
C ALA A 153 -35.07 -53.45 -31.23
N LEU A 154 -33.80 -53.86 -31.11
CA LEU A 154 -33.36 -55.23 -31.40
C LEU A 154 -33.97 -56.25 -30.43
N ASP A 155 -34.02 -55.94 -29.13
CA ASP A 155 -34.64 -56.81 -28.13
C ASP A 155 -36.15 -56.96 -28.38
N GLU A 156 -36.83 -55.90 -28.79
CA GLU A 156 -38.25 -55.94 -29.14
C GLU A 156 -38.52 -56.85 -30.35
N GLU A 157 -37.69 -56.77 -31.40
CA GLU A 157 -37.75 -57.67 -32.55
C GLU A 157 -37.51 -59.14 -32.15
N GLN A 158 -36.51 -59.41 -31.30
CA GLN A 158 -36.24 -60.77 -30.80
C GLN A 158 -37.41 -61.31 -29.95
N LEU A 159 -37.97 -60.47 -29.08
CA LEU A 159 -39.15 -60.83 -28.28
C LEU A 159 -40.39 -61.06 -29.14
N ALA A 160 -40.56 -60.30 -30.23
CA ALA A 160 -41.63 -60.52 -31.20
C ALA A 160 -41.46 -61.87 -31.91
N ALA A 161 -40.26 -62.17 -32.42
CA ALA A 161 -39.94 -63.43 -33.07
C ALA A 161 -40.15 -64.63 -32.13
N LYS A 162 -39.72 -64.52 -30.86
CA LYS A 162 -39.93 -65.57 -29.85
C LYS A 162 -41.41 -65.77 -29.52
N ARG A 163 -42.20 -64.69 -29.43
CA ARG A 163 -43.66 -64.77 -29.23
C ARG A 163 -44.34 -65.47 -30.40
N GLU A 164 -43.92 -65.19 -31.63
CA GLU A 164 -44.44 -65.83 -32.83
C GLU A 164 -44.08 -67.32 -32.88
N GLU A 165 -42.86 -67.70 -32.54
CA GLU A 165 -42.44 -69.10 -32.44
C GLU A 165 -43.23 -69.87 -31.36
N GLN A 166 -43.41 -69.28 -30.18
CA GLN A 166 -44.27 -69.85 -29.13
C GLN A 166 -45.73 -69.96 -29.56
N HIS A 167 -46.21 -69.02 -30.38
CA HIS A 167 -47.53 -69.10 -30.98
C HIS A 167 -47.62 -70.28 -31.94
N ARG A 168 -46.67 -70.43 -32.88
CA ARG A 168 -46.60 -71.56 -33.81
C ARG A 168 -46.51 -72.91 -33.10
N GLN A 169 -45.72 -73.01 -32.03
CA GLN A 169 -45.62 -74.23 -31.23
C GLN A 169 -46.97 -74.58 -30.57
N ARG A 170 -47.65 -73.59 -29.96
CA ARG A 170 -48.98 -73.79 -29.39
C ARG A 170 -50.00 -74.20 -30.45
N GLU A 171 -50.00 -73.57 -31.61
CA GLU A 171 -50.89 -73.96 -32.71
C GLU A 171 -50.62 -75.38 -33.20
N ALA A 172 -49.34 -75.78 -33.32
CA ALA A 172 -48.96 -77.13 -33.72
C ALA A 172 -49.37 -78.18 -32.68
N GLU A 173 -49.24 -77.88 -31.39
CA GLU A 173 -49.71 -78.76 -30.31
C GLU A 173 -51.24 -78.86 -30.26
N LEU A 174 -51.94 -77.73 -30.40
CA LEU A 174 -53.41 -77.71 -30.50
C LEU A 174 -53.90 -78.49 -31.72
N ALA A 175 -53.21 -78.39 -32.86
CA ALA A 175 -53.50 -79.18 -34.05
C ALA A 175 -53.31 -80.69 -33.80
N LYS A 176 -52.25 -81.11 -33.09
CA LYS A 176 -52.07 -82.53 -32.67
C LYS A 176 -53.21 -83.04 -31.79
N LEU A 177 -53.79 -82.17 -30.97
CA LEU A 177 -54.94 -82.49 -30.12
C LEU A 177 -56.28 -82.45 -30.86
N GLY A 178 -56.30 -82.14 -32.17
CA GLY A 178 -57.54 -81.99 -32.95
C GLY A 178 -58.33 -80.72 -32.61
N MET A 179 -57.73 -79.79 -31.86
CA MET A 179 -58.33 -78.53 -31.45
C MET A 179 -57.83 -77.41 -32.36
N HIS A 180 -58.07 -77.53 -33.66
CA HIS A 180 -57.73 -76.45 -34.60
C HIS A 180 -58.89 -75.45 -34.61
N CYS A 181 -58.63 -74.19 -34.20
CA CYS A 181 -59.62 -73.11 -34.25
C CYS A 181 -60.04 -72.68 -35.67
N ALA A 182 -59.58 -73.39 -36.70
CA ALA A 182 -59.97 -73.19 -38.09
C ALA A 182 -61.42 -73.68 -38.29
N GLY A 183 -62.39 -72.87 -37.85
CA GLY A 183 -63.82 -73.15 -38.00
C GLY A 183 -64.73 -72.52 -36.94
N MET A 184 -64.20 -71.86 -35.90
CA MET A 184 -65.04 -71.05 -35.01
C MET A 184 -65.28 -69.68 -35.66
N ASP A 185 -66.53 -69.42 -36.01
CA ASP A 185 -66.98 -68.11 -36.47
C ASP A 185 -66.81 -67.09 -35.33
N LEU A 186 -66.32 -65.88 -35.63
CA LEU A 186 -66.03 -64.86 -34.61
C LEU A 186 -67.28 -64.47 -33.81
N ASP A 187 -68.46 -64.75 -34.35
CA ASP A 187 -69.76 -64.51 -33.72
C ASP A 187 -70.11 -65.49 -32.58
N ASP A 188 -69.40 -66.62 -32.44
CA ASP A 188 -69.63 -67.59 -31.36
C ASP A 188 -68.75 -67.36 -30.11
N VAL A 189 -67.77 -66.45 -30.19
CA VAL A 189 -66.87 -66.10 -29.08
C VAL A 189 -67.60 -65.61 -27.81
N PRO A 190 -68.71 -64.85 -27.87
CA PRO A 190 -69.44 -64.43 -26.67
C PRO A 190 -70.13 -65.56 -25.91
N LYS A 191 -70.33 -66.74 -26.54
CA LYS A 191 -70.98 -67.91 -25.95
C LYS A 191 -69.98 -68.95 -25.43
N ALA A 192 -68.68 -68.77 -25.70
CA ALA A 192 -67.65 -69.63 -25.14
C ALA A 192 -67.68 -69.51 -23.60
N PRO A 193 -67.65 -70.65 -22.87
CA PRO A 193 -67.62 -70.62 -21.41
C PRO A 193 -66.41 -69.79 -20.97
N LYS A 194 -66.66 -68.74 -20.16
CA LYS A 194 -65.61 -67.90 -19.59
C LYS A 194 -64.61 -68.82 -18.88
N LEU A 195 -63.44 -69.00 -19.49
CA LEU A 195 -62.31 -69.70 -18.88
C LEU A 195 -61.93 -68.90 -17.64
N VAL A 196 -62.41 -69.35 -16.48
CA VAL A 196 -61.96 -68.87 -15.19
C VAL A 196 -60.50 -69.32 -15.10
N ASN A 197 -59.60 -68.36 -14.94
CA ASN A 197 -58.17 -68.59 -14.93
C ASN A 197 -57.83 -69.53 -13.74
N LEU A 198 -57.64 -70.82 -14.00
CA LEU A 198 -57.41 -71.86 -12.98
C LEU A 198 -55.92 -71.98 -12.60
N HIS A 199 -55.05 -71.10 -13.10
CA HIS A 199 -53.65 -71.09 -12.71
C HIS A 199 -53.46 -70.17 -11.50
N PRO A 200 -53.05 -70.69 -10.31
CA PRO A 200 -52.63 -69.84 -9.22
C PRO A 200 -51.24 -69.31 -9.54
N ASP A 201 -51.16 -68.22 -10.30
CA ASP A 201 -49.90 -67.49 -10.45
C ASP A 201 -49.62 -66.69 -9.16
N PRO A 202 -48.58 -67.03 -8.39
CA PRO A 202 -48.24 -66.32 -7.15
C PRO A 202 -47.77 -64.88 -7.38
N ALA A 203 -47.45 -64.46 -8.61
CA ALA A 203 -47.05 -63.08 -8.92
C ALA A 203 -48.21 -62.07 -8.83
N LEU A 204 -49.46 -62.53 -8.82
CA LEU A 204 -50.65 -61.67 -8.71
C LEU A 204 -51.15 -61.49 -7.26
N LYS A 205 -50.47 -62.09 -6.26
CA LYS A 205 -50.94 -62.12 -4.86
C LYS A 205 -50.40 -61.04 -3.94
N ALA A 206 -49.66 -60.04 -4.44
CA ALA A 206 -49.05 -59.01 -3.59
C ALA A 206 -49.36 -57.58 -4.05
N TRP A 207 -50.63 -57.23 -4.26
CA TRP A 207 -51.09 -55.83 -4.27
C TRP A 207 -52.19 -55.66 -3.21
N PRO A 208 -51.88 -55.09 -2.02
CA PRO A 208 -52.90 -54.80 -1.03
C PRO A 208 -53.74 -53.61 -1.50
N GLY A 209 -55.05 -53.77 -1.36
CA GLY A 209 -56.08 -52.94 -1.97
C GLY A 209 -55.93 -51.43 -1.77
N TRP A 210 -56.09 -50.72 -2.87
CA TRP A 210 -56.52 -49.33 -2.92
C TRP A 210 -57.86 -49.29 -3.68
N PRO A 211 -58.94 -48.74 -3.11
CA PRO A 211 -60.15 -48.49 -3.86
C PRO A 211 -60.01 -47.13 -4.52
N ILE A 212 -59.58 -47.08 -5.78
CA ILE A 212 -59.80 -45.89 -6.60
C ILE A 212 -60.38 -46.31 -7.94
N ALA A 213 -61.69 -46.11 -8.07
CA ALA A 213 -62.31 -45.91 -9.37
C ALA A 213 -61.85 -44.53 -9.87
N ILE A 214 -60.86 -44.49 -10.76
CA ILE A 214 -60.50 -43.27 -11.51
C ILE A 214 -61.22 -43.35 -12.87
N PRO A 215 -62.07 -42.37 -13.22
CA PRO A 215 -62.61 -42.29 -14.56
C PRO A 215 -61.48 -41.96 -15.55
N LEU A 216 -61.39 -42.79 -16.57
CA LEU A 216 -60.35 -42.84 -17.60
C LEU A 216 -60.57 -41.73 -18.65
N VAL A 217 -60.52 -40.45 -18.24
CA VAL A 217 -60.59 -39.30 -19.18
C VAL A 217 -59.86 -38.06 -18.66
N VAL A 218 -58.60 -38.13 -18.18
CA VAL A 218 -57.70 -36.95 -18.14
C VAL A 218 -56.23 -37.42 -18.06
N HIS A 219 -55.63 -37.87 -19.17
CA HIS A 219 -54.22 -38.29 -19.14
C HIS A 219 -53.24 -37.34 -19.86
N ASP A 220 -53.74 -36.41 -20.69
CA ASP A 220 -52.85 -35.52 -21.43
C ASP A 220 -52.50 -34.22 -20.67
N ALA A 221 -53.44 -33.62 -19.93
CA ALA A 221 -53.20 -32.33 -19.26
C ALA A 221 -52.32 -32.42 -18.00
N PHE A 222 -52.18 -33.62 -17.40
CA PHE A 222 -51.44 -33.77 -16.14
C PHE A 222 -49.94 -33.96 -16.38
N PHE A 223 -49.55 -34.58 -17.50
CA PHE A 223 -48.15 -34.73 -17.88
C PHE A 223 -47.52 -33.41 -18.29
N ASP A 224 -48.23 -32.57 -19.04
CA ASP A 224 -47.73 -31.25 -19.46
C ASP A 224 -47.47 -30.32 -18.26
N ASN A 225 -48.36 -30.34 -17.25
CA ASN A 225 -48.18 -29.55 -16.03
C ASN A 225 -47.03 -30.06 -15.15
N LEU A 226 -46.78 -31.37 -15.13
CA LEU A 226 -45.67 -31.94 -14.39
C LEU A 226 -44.31 -31.61 -15.04
N ILE A 227 -44.24 -31.64 -16.37
CA ILE A 227 -43.04 -31.25 -17.13
C ILE A 227 -42.74 -29.75 -16.94
N LEU A 228 -43.76 -28.89 -17.01
CA LEU A 228 -43.63 -27.45 -16.73
C LEU A 228 -43.12 -27.17 -15.31
N LEU A 229 -43.60 -27.92 -14.31
CA LEU A 229 -43.17 -27.76 -12.92
C LEU A 229 -41.70 -28.19 -12.71
N ILE A 230 -41.27 -29.26 -13.38
CA ILE A 230 -39.87 -29.73 -13.34
C ILE A 230 -38.95 -28.72 -14.03
N MET A 231 -39.35 -28.21 -15.20
CA MET A 231 -38.61 -27.18 -15.94
C MET A 231 -38.47 -25.88 -15.13
N ALA A 232 -39.55 -25.44 -14.46
CA ALA A 232 -39.52 -24.25 -13.60
C ALA A 232 -38.56 -24.41 -12.41
N LYS A 233 -38.54 -25.59 -11.77
CA LYS A 233 -37.61 -25.88 -10.67
C LYS A 233 -36.16 -25.94 -11.12
N MET A 234 -35.88 -26.54 -12.29
CA MET A 234 -34.53 -26.57 -12.85
C MET A 234 -34.05 -25.17 -13.25
N LEU A 235 -34.92 -24.34 -13.84
CA LEU A 235 -34.58 -22.94 -14.18
C LEU A 235 -34.29 -22.10 -12.93
N THR A 236 -35.03 -22.32 -11.84
CA THR A 236 -34.82 -21.62 -10.56
C THR A 236 -33.49 -22.04 -9.91
N ALA A 237 -33.12 -23.32 -9.98
CA ALA A 237 -31.83 -23.82 -9.51
C ALA A 237 -30.66 -23.29 -10.35
N LEU A 238 -30.84 -23.20 -11.68
CA LEU A 238 -29.85 -22.64 -12.60
C LEU A 238 -29.60 -21.14 -12.34
N LEU A 239 -30.68 -20.38 -12.10
CA LEU A 239 -30.61 -18.96 -11.72
C LEU A 239 -29.93 -18.74 -10.37
N ALA A 240 -30.17 -19.62 -9.38
CA ALA A 240 -29.48 -19.56 -8.09
C ALA A 240 -27.97 -19.85 -8.22
N PHE A 241 -27.57 -20.77 -9.10
CA PHE A 241 -26.16 -21.06 -9.39
C PHE A 241 -25.45 -19.92 -10.14
N LEU A 242 -26.12 -19.28 -11.10
CA LEU A 242 -25.57 -18.13 -11.84
C LEU A 242 -25.39 -16.91 -10.92
N MET A 243 -26.25 -16.73 -9.91
CA MET A 243 -26.14 -15.62 -8.96
C MET A 243 -25.09 -15.87 -7.86
N ALA A 244 -24.75 -17.14 -7.56
CA ALA A 244 -23.74 -17.50 -6.57
C ALA A 244 -22.29 -17.43 -7.10
N GLY A 245 -22.09 -17.36 -8.42
CA GLY A 245 -20.76 -17.28 -9.05
C GLY A 245 -20.03 -15.95 -8.91
N ALA A 246 -20.65 -14.90 -8.34
CA ALA A 246 -20.06 -13.56 -8.27
C ALA A 246 -19.17 -13.29 -7.03
N GLN A 247 -19.04 -14.23 -6.08
CA GLN A 247 -18.27 -14.00 -4.86
C GLN A 247 -17.47 -15.22 -4.40
N ALA A 248 -16.42 -15.57 -5.14
CA ALA A 248 -15.30 -16.33 -4.59
C ALA A 248 -13.99 -15.94 -5.30
N ARG A 249 -13.14 -15.20 -4.59
CA ARG A 249 -11.74 -14.93 -4.94
C ARG A 249 -10.86 -15.67 -3.93
N LEU A 250 -9.85 -16.40 -4.39
CA LEU A 250 -8.49 -16.43 -3.83
C LEU A 250 -7.57 -17.40 -4.60
N GLY A 251 -6.35 -16.93 -4.92
CA GLY A 251 -5.04 -17.61 -5.06
C GLY A 251 -4.91 -18.83 -5.99
N GLU A 252 -3.78 -19.17 -6.60
CA GLU A 252 -2.40 -18.68 -6.68
C GLU A 252 -1.71 -19.57 -7.75
N THR A 253 -0.63 -19.15 -8.41
CA THR A 253 0.54 -20.02 -8.72
C THR A 253 1.68 -19.23 -9.39
N SER A 254 2.89 -19.67 -9.05
CA SER A 254 4.19 -19.02 -9.14
C SER A 254 4.98 -19.49 -10.36
N GLU A 255 5.84 -18.65 -10.97
CA GLU A 255 7.14 -19.10 -11.51
C GLU A 255 8.18 -17.97 -11.83
N ARG A 256 9.41 -18.18 -11.27
CA ARG A 256 10.80 -17.79 -11.65
C ARG A 256 11.32 -16.33 -11.72
N PRO A 257 12.59 -16.10 -11.32
CA PRO A 257 13.12 -14.76 -11.02
C PRO A 257 13.78 -14.07 -12.23
N ARG A 258 13.45 -12.79 -12.44
CA ARG A 258 14.21 -11.87 -13.31
C ARG A 258 15.03 -10.90 -12.46
N ASN A 259 16.29 -10.78 -12.84
CA ASN A 259 17.29 -9.90 -12.24
C ASN A 259 17.07 -8.47 -12.81
N THR A 260 16.37 -7.60 -12.09
CA THR A 260 16.23 -6.17 -12.47
C THR A 260 16.38 -5.27 -11.25
N SER A 261 17.37 -4.38 -11.31
CA SER A 261 17.76 -3.40 -10.28
C SER A 261 16.80 -2.20 -10.13
N ARG A 262 15.50 -2.39 -10.38
CA ARG A 262 14.44 -1.40 -10.11
C ARG A 262 13.30 -2.06 -9.34
N PRO A 263 12.81 -1.45 -8.25
CA PRO A 263 11.70 -2.01 -7.49
C PRO A 263 10.44 -2.15 -8.36
N SER A 264 9.83 -3.34 -8.33
CA SER A 264 8.56 -3.68 -8.97
C SER A 264 7.40 -2.86 -8.37
N PRO A 265 6.30 -2.61 -9.08
CA PRO A 265 5.06 -2.10 -8.47
C PRO A 265 4.53 -2.97 -7.31
N GLU A 266 4.87 -4.27 -7.27
CA GLU A 266 4.62 -5.14 -6.12
C GLU A 266 5.45 -4.71 -4.89
N ASP A 267 6.61 -4.10 -5.11
CA ASP A 267 7.44 -3.48 -4.09
C ASP A 267 6.88 -2.13 -3.58
N LEU A 268 5.78 -1.65 -4.15
CA LEU A 268 5.04 -0.46 -3.69
C LEU A 268 3.67 -0.82 -3.09
N LEU A 269 3.34 -2.11 -2.96
CA LEU A 269 2.12 -2.50 -2.27
C LEU A 269 2.21 -2.12 -0.79
N PRO A 270 1.19 -1.43 -0.26
CA PRO A 270 1.17 -0.99 1.14
C PRO A 270 1.22 -2.19 2.09
N GLY A 271 2.23 -2.19 2.96
CA GLY A 271 2.11 -2.83 4.27
C GLY A 271 2.26 -4.36 4.37
N GLY A 272 3.00 -5.03 3.50
CA GLY A 272 3.18 -6.49 3.61
C GLY A 272 4.41 -6.91 4.43
N ALA A 273 4.20 -7.61 5.56
CA ALA A 273 5.20 -8.52 6.12
C ALA A 273 5.55 -9.66 5.15
N ALA A 274 4.66 -9.93 4.17
CA ALA A 274 4.78 -10.96 3.14
C ALA A 274 5.94 -10.79 2.14
N ARG A 275 6.81 -9.79 2.30
CA ARG A 275 8.04 -9.68 1.50
C ARG A 275 9.07 -10.63 2.09
N ARG A 276 9.66 -11.47 1.24
CA ARG A 276 10.64 -12.49 1.66
C ARG A 276 11.83 -11.86 2.36
N GLU A 277 12.51 -12.63 3.20
CA GLU A 277 13.71 -12.22 3.94
C GLU A 277 14.79 -11.62 3.01
N GLU A 278 14.93 -12.13 1.78
CA GLU A 278 15.90 -11.62 0.81
C GLU A 278 15.63 -10.16 0.44
N TYR A 279 14.38 -9.71 0.42
CA TYR A 279 14.02 -8.31 0.17
C TYR A 279 14.58 -7.41 1.27
N TRP A 280 14.37 -7.79 2.53
CA TRP A 280 14.76 -6.99 3.68
C TRP A 280 16.27 -6.99 3.91
N SER A 281 16.90 -8.16 3.75
CA SER A 281 18.36 -8.32 3.92
C SER A 281 19.18 -7.65 2.81
N ASN A 282 18.67 -7.58 1.58
CA ASN A 282 19.41 -7.08 0.42
C ASN A 282 19.04 -5.64 0.02
N SER A 283 17.97 -5.08 0.61
CA SER A 283 17.60 -3.70 0.37
C SER A 283 18.66 -2.75 0.94
N THR A 284 19.38 -2.06 0.05
CA THR A 284 20.12 -0.83 0.34
C THR A 284 19.18 0.33 0.68
N LEU A 285 17.90 0.05 1.03
CA LEU A 285 17.01 0.93 1.75
C LEU A 285 17.76 1.33 3.01
N ARG A 286 18.50 2.42 2.91
CA ARG A 286 19.18 3.03 4.04
C ARG A 286 18.10 3.17 5.08
N PHE A 287 18.27 2.49 6.21
CA PHE A 287 17.50 2.70 7.43
C PHE A 287 17.81 4.11 7.96
N ASN A 288 17.60 5.13 7.13
CA ASN A 288 17.49 6.52 7.51
C ASN A 288 16.13 6.63 8.18
N VAL A 289 16.05 6.05 9.38
CA VAL A 289 14.95 6.29 10.30
C VAL A 289 15.07 7.77 10.64
N ASN A 290 14.42 8.60 9.83
CA ASN A 290 14.26 10.02 10.10
C ASN A 290 12.83 10.18 10.62
N PRO A 291 12.65 10.39 11.94
CA PRO A 291 13.64 10.74 12.95
C PRO A 291 14.36 9.53 13.58
N SER A 292 15.51 9.79 14.21
CA SER A 292 16.25 8.78 14.97
C SER A 292 15.36 8.06 15.99
N LEU A 293 15.69 6.80 16.30
CA LEU A 293 14.95 6.00 17.27
C LEU A 293 14.86 6.67 18.66
N SER A 294 15.92 7.36 19.09
CA SER A 294 15.91 8.16 20.32
C SER A 294 14.82 9.23 20.33
N LYS A 295 14.66 9.95 19.21
CA LYS A 295 13.62 10.97 19.03
C LYS A 295 12.22 10.35 18.95
N LEU A 296 12.07 9.16 18.36
CA LEU A 296 10.80 8.42 18.41
C LEU A 296 10.42 8.03 19.84
N HIS A 297 11.38 7.58 20.65
CA HIS A 297 11.15 7.30 22.07
C HIS A 297 10.80 8.57 22.85
N ASP A 298 11.43 9.71 22.57
CA ASP A 298 11.07 10.99 23.18
C ASP A 298 9.63 11.40 22.84
N VAL A 299 9.23 11.30 21.57
CA VAL A 299 7.85 11.58 21.13
C VAL A 299 6.87 10.64 21.83
N THR A 300 7.19 9.34 21.91
CA THR A 300 6.38 8.32 22.59
C THR A 300 6.14 8.69 24.06
N ARG A 301 7.19 9.04 24.79
CA ARG A 301 7.11 9.46 26.20
C ARG A 301 6.32 10.75 26.37
N ARG A 302 6.52 11.76 25.51
CA ARG A 302 5.78 13.03 25.56
C ARG A 302 4.28 12.84 25.33
N LEU A 303 3.89 11.81 24.58
CA LEU A 303 2.50 11.43 24.35
C LEU A 303 1.90 10.59 25.50
N GLY A 304 2.69 10.26 26.54
CA GLY A 304 2.22 9.49 27.70
C GLY A 304 2.21 7.97 27.50
N TYR A 305 2.92 7.48 26.48
CA TYR A 305 3.06 6.05 26.20
C TYR A 305 4.42 5.52 26.68
N ASP A 306 4.44 4.26 27.12
CA ASP A 306 5.62 3.64 27.74
C ASP A 306 6.50 2.92 26.70
N HIS A 307 5.90 2.52 25.58
CA HIS A 307 6.52 1.63 24.61
C HIS A 307 6.30 2.09 23.17
N LEU A 308 7.26 1.73 22.32
CA LEU A 308 7.24 1.91 20.87
C LEU A 308 7.22 0.53 20.22
N ALA A 309 6.41 0.35 19.19
CA ALA A 309 6.35 -0.84 18.35
C ALA A 309 6.45 -0.47 16.86
N THR A 310 7.06 -1.34 16.06
CA THR A 310 6.81 -1.37 14.61
C THR A 310 5.48 -2.07 14.33
N THR A 311 4.90 -1.86 13.15
CA THR A 311 3.63 -2.49 12.79
C THR A 311 3.59 -3.00 11.36
N THR A 312 2.86 -4.09 11.11
CA THR A 312 2.55 -4.67 9.78
C THR A 312 1.06 -5.04 9.68
N ARG A 313 0.65 -5.63 8.55
CA ARG A 313 -0.70 -6.21 8.38
C ARG A 313 -0.59 -7.66 7.91
N TYR A 314 -1.39 -8.55 8.49
CA TYR A 314 -1.46 -9.97 8.12
C TYR A 314 -2.86 -10.47 7.70
N GLY A 315 -3.92 -9.70 7.97
CA GLY A 315 -5.30 -10.09 7.64
C GLY A 315 -6.02 -10.80 8.79
N ASP A 316 -7.34 -10.86 8.71
CA ASP A 316 -8.13 -11.64 9.67
C ASP A 316 -7.96 -13.14 9.43
N THR A 317 -7.88 -13.91 10.51
CA THR A 317 -7.77 -15.37 10.49
C THR A 317 -8.84 -16.00 11.37
N CYS A 318 -9.35 -17.16 10.96
CA CYS A 318 -10.31 -17.93 11.75
C CYS A 318 -9.66 -18.78 12.85
N CYS A 319 -8.34 -18.97 12.79
CA CYS A 319 -7.61 -19.93 13.62
C CYS A 319 -6.28 -19.32 14.12
N ALA A 320 -6.36 -18.24 14.89
CA ALA A 320 -5.16 -17.59 15.44
C ALA A 320 -4.46 -18.43 16.51
N SER A 321 -3.18 -18.19 16.75
CA SER A 321 -2.35 -18.92 17.73
C SER A 321 -2.87 -18.79 19.17
N CYS A 322 -3.66 -17.77 19.50
CA CYS A 322 -4.24 -17.62 20.83
C CYS A 322 -5.51 -18.49 21.05
N GLY A 323 -5.39 -19.80 20.80
CA GLY A 323 -6.46 -20.78 21.01
C GLY A 323 -7.45 -20.89 19.87
N SER A 324 -6.98 -20.79 18.62
CA SER A 324 -7.81 -20.89 17.41
C SER A 324 -8.96 -19.88 17.36
N ILE A 325 -8.72 -18.67 17.87
CA ILE A 325 -9.71 -17.59 17.86
C ILE A 325 -9.84 -17.03 16.45
N ASP A 326 -11.08 -16.72 16.07
CA ASP A 326 -11.42 -15.89 14.93
C ASP A 326 -11.20 -14.41 15.28
N THR A 327 -10.17 -13.79 14.68
CA THR A 327 -9.71 -12.44 15.03
C THR A 327 -10.78 -11.39 14.74
N ALA A 328 -11.51 -11.54 13.64
CA ALA A 328 -12.59 -10.64 13.25
C ALA A 328 -13.75 -10.73 14.26
N LYS A 329 -14.17 -11.95 14.64
CA LYS A 329 -15.25 -12.14 15.61
C LYS A 329 -14.90 -11.61 16.99
N LEU A 330 -13.64 -11.73 17.42
CA LEU A 330 -13.20 -11.21 18.71
C LEU A 330 -13.48 -9.70 18.82
N VAL A 331 -13.17 -8.92 17.79
CA VAL A 331 -13.29 -7.46 17.83
C VAL A 331 -14.53 -6.90 17.14
N ALA A 332 -15.37 -7.73 16.53
CA ALA A 332 -16.60 -7.31 15.84
C ALA A 332 -17.52 -6.46 16.72
N GLY A 333 -17.86 -5.25 16.25
CA GLY A 333 -18.71 -4.30 16.98
C GLY A 333 -18.08 -3.70 18.23
N THR A 334 -16.77 -3.87 18.41
CA THR A 334 -16.02 -3.27 19.51
C THR A 334 -15.19 -2.08 19.02
N GLY A 335 -14.63 -1.30 19.95
CA GLY A 335 -13.61 -0.29 19.63
C GLY A 335 -12.17 -0.82 19.61
N PHE A 336 -11.98 -2.16 19.57
CA PHE A 336 -10.67 -2.80 19.60
C PHE A 336 -10.25 -3.26 18.20
N TYR A 337 -8.93 -3.44 18.02
CA TYR A 337 -8.34 -4.08 16.85
C TYR A 337 -7.61 -5.35 17.30
N ALA A 338 -7.79 -6.44 16.57
CA ALA A 338 -7.05 -7.67 16.79
C ALA A 338 -5.64 -7.55 16.21
N VAL A 339 -4.64 -7.97 16.98
CA VAL A 339 -3.24 -7.97 16.56
C VAL A 339 -2.54 -9.28 16.89
N ALA A 340 -1.50 -9.60 16.12
CA ALA A 340 -0.47 -10.55 16.49
C ALA A 340 0.69 -9.79 17.15
N SER A 341 1.09 -10.14 18.37
CA SER A 341 2.30 -9.57 18.98
C SER A 341 3.53 -10.41 18.63
N ALA A 342 4.71 -9.78 18.60
CA ALA A 342 5.95 -10.50 18.36
C ALA A 342 6.18 -11.61 19.39
N GLU A 343 6.79 -12.72 18.95
CA GLU A 343 7.18 -13.83 19.82
C GLU A 343 7.96 -13.41 21.07
N ALA A 344 8.89 -12.44 20.96
CA ALA A 344 9.62 -11.88 22.11
C ALA A 344 8.75 -11.19 23.18
N MET A 345 7.51 -10.85 22.85
CA MET A 345 6.54 -10.21 23.77
C MET A 345 5.64 -11.23 24.47
N GLN A 346 5.64 -12.47 24.00
CA GLN A 346 4.95 -13.62 24.57
C GLN A 346 5.85 -14.29 25.62
N ALA A 347 5.29 -15.06 26.56
CA ALA A 347 6.01 -15.81 27.59
C ALA A 347 6.84 -16.97 27.02
N HIS A 348 7.82 -16.62 26.19
CA HIS A 348 8.94 -17.43 25.73
C HIS A 348 8.67 -18.85 25.24
N GLY A 349 7.47 -19.15 24.73
CA GLY A 349 7.18 -20.45 24.12
C GLY A 349 7.72 -21.63 24.94
N ILE A 350 7.75 -21.51 26.27
CA ILE A 350 8.24 -22.58 27.14
C ILE A 350 7.15 -23.65 27.13
N GLY A 351 7.21 -24.50 26.12
CA GLY A 351 6.24 -25.53 25.78
C GLY A 351 5.98 -25.54 24.27
N ASP A 352 5.97 -26.73 23.67
CA ASP A 352 5.74 -27.01 22.23
C ASP A 352 4.35 -26.58 21.71
N GLY A 353 3.64 -25.73 22.43
CA GLY A 353 2.37 -25.14 22.04
C GLY A 353 2.46 -23.63 21.95
N HIS A 354 2.52 -23.09 20.73
CA HIS A 354 2.21 -21.68 20.44
C HIS A 354 0.75 -21.29 20.80
N TYR A 355 -0.01 -22.24 21.32
CA TYR A 355 -1.37 -22.09 21.78
C TYR A 355 -1.39 -21.46 23.17
N CYS A 356 -2.03 -20.30 23.31
CA CYS A 356 -2.42 -19.72 24.61
C CYS A 356 -1.29 -19.13 25.46
N THR A 357 -0.25 -18.59 24.84
CA THR A 357 0.89 -18.03 25.57
C THR A 357 0.51 -16.81 26.40
N LYS A 358 0.93 -16.82 27.67
CA LYS A 358 0.76 -15.69 28.60
C LYS A 358 1.73 -14.55 28.25
N ASP A 359 1.58 -13.42 28.92
CA ASP A 359 2.52 -12.30 28.82
C ASP A 359 3.94 -12.71 29.19
N ALA A 360 4.92 -12.24 28.43
CA ALA A 360 6.31 -12.23 28.90
C ALA A 360 6.40 -11.49 30.24
N SER A 361 7.31 -11.91 31.12
CA SER A 361 7.50 -11.26 32.42
C SER A 361 7.88 -9.78 32.24
N GLY A 362 7.29 -8.89 33.06
CA GLY A 362 7.54 -7.45 33.02
C GLY A 362 6.43 -6.62 32.38
N SER A 363 6.60 -5.29 32.41
CA SER A 363 5.57 -4.33 32.01
C SER A 363 5.31 -4.25 30.49
N SER A 364 6.22 -4.80 29.67
CA SER A 364 6.17 -4.74 28.22
C SER A 364 5.67 -6.04 27.54
N GLY A 365 5.39 -7.09 28.31
CA GLY A 365 4.85 -8.34 27.77
C GLY A 365 3.43 -8.15 27.25
N MET A 366 3.17 -8.66 26.05
CA MET A 366 1.87 -8.60 25.36
C MET A 366 1.55 -9.98 24.81
N GLY A 367 1.13 -10.87 25.70
CA GLY A 367 0.70 -12.21 25.40
C GLY A 367 -0.74 -12.30 24.93
N CYS A 368 -1.25 -13.51 24.74
CA CYS A 368 -2.65 -13.72 24.40
C CYS A 368 -3.60 -13.10 25.44
N LEU A 369 -4.67 -12.46 24.95
CA LEU A 369 -5.63 -11.67 25.77
C LEU A 369 -5.00 -10.46 26.49
N SER A 370 -3.80 -10.01 26.14
CA SER A 370 -3.34 -8.68 26.60
C SER A 370 -3.96 -7.56 25.79
N CYS A 371 -4.31 -6.46 26.47
CA CYS A 371 -4.81 -5.25 25.84
C CYS A 371 -3.81 -4.10 25.97
N ALA A 372 -3.82 -3.23 24.97
CA ALA A 372 -3.07 -1.98 25.01
C ALA A 372 -3.90 -0.87 24.38
N ARG A 373 -3.55 0.36 24.73
CA ARG A 373 -3.99 1.56 24.02
C ARG A 373 -2.79 2.30 23.46
N GLY A 374 -2.96 2.95 22.32
CA GLY A 374 -1.86 3.60 21.65
C GLY A 374 -2.28 4.50 20.51
N LYS A 375 -1.29 5.13 19.88
CA LYS A 375 -1.46 5.98 18.71
C LYS A 375 -0.39 5.66 17.68
N PHE A 376 -0.78 5.73 16.41
CA PHE A 376 0.20 5.77 15.34
C PHE A 376 0.96 7.10 15.38
N LEU A 377 2.27 7.04 15.23
CA LEU A 377 3.12 8.18 15.03
C LEU A 377 3.19 8.48 13.52
N TRP A 378 3.40 9.73 13.15
CA TRP A 378 3.56 10.13 11.74
C TRP A 378 4.97 9.82 11.23
N TYR A 379 5.42 8.58 11.42
CA TYR A 379 6.73 8.06 11.11
C TYR A 379 6.59 6.57 10.77
N HIS A 380 7.44 6.07 9.88
CA HIS A 380 7.48 4.67 9.45
C HIS A 380 8.93 4.18 9.44
N PRO A 381 9.17 2.86 9.49
CA PRO A 381 10.51 2.29 9.69
C PRO A 381 11.42 2.31 8.44
N PHE A 382 10.97 2.86 7.32
CA PHE A 382 11.71 2.89 6.05
C PHE A 382 11.51 4.24 5.35
N ASP A 383 12.20 4.49 4.25
CA ASP A 383 12.17 5.78 3.54
C ASP A 383 11.33 5.69 2.26
N TYR A 384 10.03 6.03 2.35
CA TYR A 384 9.10 6.15 1.23
C TYR A 384 7.98 7.15 1.55
N PRO A 385 7.25 7.67 0.55
CA PRO A 385 6.21 8.66 0.80
C PRO A 385 5.10 8.14 1.73
N LEU A 386 4.89 8.79 2.87
CA LEU A 386 3.81 8.47 3.80
C LEU A 386 2.44 8.61 3.12
N TRP A 387 1.63 7.54 3.14
CA TRP A 387 0.30 7.56 2.54
C TRP A 387 -0.67 8.52 3.24
N ALA A 388 -0.54 8.67 4.56
CA ALA A 388 -1.33 9.61 5.34
C ALA A 388 -0.53 10.88 5.67
N GLN A 389 -1.15 12.03 5.45
CA GLN A 389 -0.60 13.34 5.84
C GLN A 389 -0.60 13.50 7.37
N LYS A 390 0.30 14.32 7.92
CA LYS A 390 0.48 14.57 9.38
C LYS A 390 -0.81 14.87 10.16
N GLY A 391 -1.79 15.52 9.52
CA GLY A 391 -3.08 15.87 10.14
C GLY A 391 -4.17 14.79 10.03
N SER A 392 -3.87 13.65 9.42
CA SER A 392 -4.86 12.59 9.19
C SER A 392 -5.42 12.04 10.50
N SER A 393 -6.68 11.58 10.47
CA SER A 393 -7.36 11.07 11.66
C SER A 393 -6.66 9.86 12.30
N ILE A 394 -5.93 9.07 11.52
CA ILE A 394 -5.16 7.90 11.99
C ILE A 394 -4.10 8.26 13.04
N PHE A 395 -3.50 9.46 12.96
CA PHE A 395 -2.49 9.93 13.93
C PHE A 395 -3.08 10.66 15.14
N ARG A 396 -4.38 10.99 15.09
CA ARG A 396 -5.08 11.70 16.19
C ARG A 396 -5.84 10.77 17.11
N LYS A 397 -6.39 9.69 16.54
CA LYS A 397 -7.22 8.71 17.26
C LYS A 397 -6.35 7.81 18.13
N GLU A 398 -6.71 7.70 19.41
CA GLU A 398 -6.21 6.62 20.26
C GLU A 398 -6.93 5.32 19.87
N LEU A 399 -6.15 4.27 19.63
CA LEU A 399 -6.62 2.94 19.28
C LEU A 399 -6.48 2.03 20.50
N LYS A 400 -7.37 1.06 20.59
CA LYS A 400 -7.27 -0.04 21.55
C LYS A 400 -7.00 -1.31 20.77
N ILE A 401 -6.04 -2.10 21.22
CA ILE A 401 -5.66 -3.36 20.59
C ILE A 401 -5.81 -4.50 21.60
N VAL A 402 -6.13 -5.69 21.11
CA VAL A 402 -6.13 -6.94 21.86
C VAL A 402 -5.29 -7.96 21.11
N VAL A 403 -4.38 -8.62 21.82
CA VAL A 403 -3.54 -9.67 21.23
C VAL A 403 -4.39 -10.92 21.06
N ALA A 404 -4.57 -11.30 19.80
CA ALA A 404 -5.36 -12.44 19.37
C ALA A 404 -4.52 -13.50 18.66
N ASP A 405 -3.26 -13.20 18.33
CA ASP A 405 -2.36 -14.10 17.63
C ASP A 405 -0.90 -13.83 18.03
N THR A 406 0.01 -14.63 17.49
CA THR A 406 1.46 -14.51 17.67
C THR A 406 2.11 -14.31 16.31
N CYS A 407 2.97 -13.29 16.17
CA CYS A 407 3.88 -13.17 15.03
C CYS A 407 5.16 -13.96 15.35
N PRO A 408 5.36 -15.15 14.73
CA PRO A 408 6.56 -15.94 14.97
C PRO A 408 7.78 -15.23 14.41
N HIS A 409 8.93 -15.36 15.08
CA HIS A 409 10.18 -14.82 14.57
C HIS A 409 10.57 -15.44 13.23
N LYS A 410 10.43 -16.77 13.13
CA LYS A 410 10.75 -17.52 11.91
C LYS A 410 9.84 -17.09 10.76
N GLY A 411 10.43 -16.59 9.68
CA GLY A 411 9.76 -16.03 8.51
C GLY A 411 9.36 -14.55 8.65
N ASN A 412 9.52 -13.94 9.83
CA ASN A 412 9.26 -12.52 10.09
C ASN A 412 10.43 -11.85 10.82
N GLU A 413 11.66 -12.29 10.57
CA GLU A 413 12.87 -11.92 11.29
C GLU A 413 13.14 -10.41 11.27
N ALA A 414 12.76 -9.75 10.17
CA ALA A 414 12.88 -8.30 10.02
C ALA A 414 12.01 -7.51 11.02
N TRP A 415 10.89 -8.08 11.44
CA TRP A 415 9.82 -7.40 12.16
C TRP A 415 9.65 -7.86 13.59
N CYS A 416 9.60 -9.17 13.79
CA CYS A 416 9.20 -9.83 15.01
C CYS A 416 10.45 -10.35 15.72
N PRO A 417 10.93 -9.71 16.81
CA PRO A 417 12.07 -10.22 17.55
C PRO A 417 11.72 -11.59 18.15
N GLY A 418 12.66 -12.54 18.11
CA GLY A 418 12.45 -13.88 18.65
C GLY A 418 12.79 -14.03 20.13
N ARG A 419 13.52 -13.09 20.73
CA ARG A 419 13.92 -13.15 22.13
C ARG A 419 13.51 -11.93 22.94
N GLN A 420 13.11 -12.13 24.19
CA GLN A 420 12.75 -11.02 25.07
C GLN A 420 13.94 -10.06 25.22
N GLY A 421 13.70 -8.75 25.06
CA GLY A 421 14.72 -7.72 25.11
C GLY A 421 15.53 -7.53 23.81
N SER A 422 15.44 -8.46 22.85
CA SER A 422 16.01 -8.26 21.51
C SER A 422 15.20 -7.22 20.73
N SER A 423 15.84 -6.64 19.72
CA SER A 423 15.22 -5.66 18.80
C SER A 423 15.15 -6.25 17.40
N ASN A 424 14.16 -5.81 16.63
CA ASN A 424 14.05 -6.16 15.21
C ASN A 424 15.07 -5.37 14.37
N GLN A 425 15.06 -5.56 13.05
CA GLN A 425 15.99 -4.87 12.14
C GLN A 425 15.85 -3.34 12.18
N PHE A 426 14.73 -2.82 12.68
CA PHE A 426 14.45 -1.39 12.84
C PHE A 426 14.83 -0.85 14.23
N GLY A 427 15.50 -1.65 15.06
CA GLY A 427 15.94 -1.28 16.40
C GLY A 427 14.83 -1.22 17.45
N VAL A 428 13.60 -1.67 17.13
CA VAL A 428 12.46 -1.65 18.06
C VAL A 428 12.28 -3.02 18.72
N ARG A 429 12.06 -3.02 20.04
CA ARG A 429 11.89 -4.25 20.86
C ARG A 429 10.50 -4.89 20.78
N HIS A 430 9.55 -4.20 20.18
CA HIS A 430 8.16 -4.62 20.11
C HIS A 430 7.65 -4.53 18.68
N HIS A 431 6.72 -5.40 18.33
CA HIS A 431 6.06 -5.39 17.05
C HIS A 431 4.62 -5.89 17.19
N PHE A 432 3.70 -5.25 16.45
CA PHE A 432 2.31 -5.67 16.32
C PHE A 432 1.92 -5.80 14.86
N ASP A 433 1.50 -7.00 14.47
CA ASP A 433 0.89 -7.23 13.17
C ASP A 433 -0.63 -7.08 13.27
N PHE A 434 -1.24 -6.16 12.52
CA PHE A 434 -2.67 -5.88 12.61
C PHE A 434 -3.46 -6.80 11.68
N ALA A 435 -4.49 -7.47 12.22
CA ALA A 435 -5.37 -8.31 11.41
C ALA A 435 -6.17 -7.45 10.41
N SER A 436 -6.89 -6.45 10.91
CA SER A 436 -7.61 -5.46 10.10
C SER A 436 -7.37 -4.03 10.62
N PRO A 437 -6.25 -3.37 10.25
CA PRO A 437 -5.91 -2.05 10.75
C PRO A 437 -6.89 -0.96 10.26
N PRO A 438 -6.89 0.24 10.88
CA PRO A 438 -7.74 1.34 10.43
C PRO A 438 -7.39 1.81 9.00
N GLY A 439 -8.33 2.49 8.35
CA GLY A 439 -8.11 3.06 7.01
C GLY A 439 -6.90 4.04 6.96
N LYS A 440 -6.20 4.06 5.81
CA LYS A 440 -4.94 4.80 5.57
C LYS A 440 -3.74 4.34 6.40
N TYR A 441 -3.83 3.16 7.01
CA TYR A 441 -2.71 2.48 7.64
C TYR A 441 -1.61 2.12 6.64
N ASP A 442 -0.35 2.28 7.08
CA ASP A 442 0.84 2.07 6.26
C ASP A 442 2.09 1.82 7.14
N ASN A 443 2.08 0.75 7.93
CA ASN A 443 3.20 0.28 8.79
C ASN A 443 3.85 1.36 9.66
N TYR A 444 3.06 2.31 10.16
CA TYR A 444 3.56 3.38 11.00
C TYR A 444 4.10 2.85 12.33
N TYR A 445 5.00 3.60 12.95
CA TYR A 445 5.33 3.32 14.35
C TYR A 445 4.11 3.49 15.23
N PHE A 446 3.95 2.62 16.23
CA PHE A 446 2.85 2.65 17.18
C PHE A 446 3.39 2.89 18.59
N ALA A 447 3.03 4.04 19.16
CA ALA A 447 3.31 4.37 20.56
C ALA A 447 2.18 3.82 21.42
N TRP A 448 2.49 3.04 22.44
CA TRP A 448 1.48 2.32 23.22
C TRP A 448 1.80 2.17 24.70
N LYS A 449 0.75 1.89 25.46
CA LYS A 449 0.82 1.55 26.87
C LYS A 449 -0.15 0.41 27.14
N LYS A 450 0.29 -0.57 27.91
CA LYS A 450 -0.54 -1.70 28.33
C LYS A 450 -1.74 -1.20 29.14
N MET A 451 -2.88 -1.84 28.98
CA MET A 451 -4.08 -1.56 29.76
C MET A 451 -4.79 -2.86 30.11
N GLU A 452 -5.61 -2.81 31.15
CA GLU A 452 -6.45 -3.94 31.50
C GLU A 452 -7.51 -4.17 30.41
N CYS A 453 -7.66 -5.43 29.97
CA CYS A 453 -8.74 -5.76 29.05
C CYS A 453 -10.10 -5.60 29.75
N PRO A 454 -11.08 -4.93 29.12
CA PRO A 454 -12.41 -4.84 29.69
C PRO A 454 -13.10 -6.21 29.70
N ASP A 455 -13.99 -6.43 30.67
CA ASP A 455 -14.58 -7.76 30.92
C ASP A 455 -15.33 -8.34 29.72
N TYR A 456 -15.91 -7.50 28.86
CA TYR A 456 -16.60 -7.99 27.67
C TYR A 456 -15.63 -8.57 26.63
N ILE A 457 -14.41 -8.04 26.51
CA ILE A 457 -13.35 -8.62 25.66
C ILE A 457 -12.88 -9.94 26.28
N LYS A 458 -12.67 -9.97 27.60
CA LYS A 458 -12.30 -11.21 28.32
C LYS A 458 -13.33 -12.32 28.14
N ARG A 459 -14.62 -12.02 28.34
CA ARG A 459 -15.72 -12.99 28.14
C ARG A 459 -15.80 -13.47 26.69
N ARG A 460 -15.65 -12.56 25.73
CA ARG A 460 -15.68 -12.93 24.32
C ARG A 460 -14.48 -13.80 23.93
N TYR A 461 -13.28 -13.43 24.38
CA TYR A 461 -12.08 -14.25 24.21
C TYR A 461 -12.31 -15.64 24.79
N ALA A 462 -12.77 -15.76 26.04
CA ALA A 462 -13.05 -17.05 26.68
C ALA A 462 -14.11 -17.88 25.93
N SER A 463 -15.08 -17.25 25.26
CA SER A 463 -16.08 -17.97 24.47
C SER A 463 -15.59 -18.45 23.09
N LEU A 464 -14.53 -17.82 22.56
CA LEU A 464 -13.99 -18.12 21.23
C LEU A 464 -12.72 -18.97 21.30
N SER A 465 -11.96 -18.85 22.39
CA SER A 465 -10.68 -19.49 22.58
C SER A 465 -10.86 -20.96 22.99
N ARG A 466 -9.93 -21.79 22.54
CA ARG A 466 -9.72 -23.17 23.02
C ARG A 466 -8.61 -23.27 24.05
N CYS A 467 -8.12 -22.11 24.52
CA CYS A 467 -7.44 -21.97 25.79
C CYS A 467 -8.47 -22.10 26.93
#